data_AF-A0A0S8IKX6-F1
#
_entry.id   AF-A0A0S8IKX6-F1
#
_cell.length_a   1.000
_cell.length_b   1.000
_cell.length_c   1.000
_cell.angle_alpha   90.00
_cell.angle_beta   90.00
_cell.angle_gamma   90.00
#
_symmetry.space_group_name_H-M   'P 1'
#
loop_
_entity.id
_entity.type
_entity.pdbx_description
1 polymer ?
#
loop_
_entity_poly.entity_id
_entity_poly.type
_entity_poly.pdbx_seq_one_letter_code
_entity_poly.pdbx_strand_id
1 'polypeptide(L)'
;MYIPAENVYYEVIIKEDIFSYCMSKKVIPVSPNTFYAYLQVICLGLKGLKIEENAKGILKNLSMLTIEINKFKEDFDVLGSHLVNARNKYEDSSKRLDRFADRLTGIQDTKQIEES
;
A
#
# COMPACT_ATOMS: atom_id res chain seq x y z
N MET A 1 7.31 -40.14 -21.91
CA MET A 1 6.87 -40.83 -23.14
C MET A 1 5.37 -40.61 -23.26
N TYR A 2 4.90 -39.99 -24.34
CA TYR A 2 3.48 -39.75 -24.54
C TYR A 2 2.84 -40.94 -25.23
N ILE A 3 1.77 -41.48 -24.64
CA ILE A 3 0.98 -42.59 -25.19
C ILE A 3 -0.38 -42.01 -25.56
N PRO A 4 -0.70 -41.85 -26.86
CA PRO A 4 -1.90 -41.11 -27.29
C PRO A 4 -3.22 -41.83 -27.00
N ALA A 5 -3.20 -43.15 -26.81
CA ALA A 5 -4.37 -43.96 -26.53
C ALA A 5 -4.47 -44.24 -25.02
N GLU A 6 -5.52 -43.74 -24.38
CA GLU A 6 -5.69 -43.84 -22.92
C GLU A 6 -5.75 -45.29 -22.43
N ASN A 7 -6.46 -46.16 -23.16
CA ASN A 7 -6.55 -47.59 -22.87
C ASN A 7 -5.17 -48.27 -22.90
N VAL A 8 -4.30 -47.90 -23.85
CA VAL A 8 -2.93 -48.41 -23.94
C VAL A 8 -2.08 -47.90 -22.77
N TYR A 9 -2.26 -46.65 -22.35
CA TYR A 9 -1.60 -46.12 -21.15
C TYR A 9 -1.96 -46.90 -19.90
N TYR A 10 -3.25 -47.24 -19.71
CA TYR A 10 -3.69 -48.06 -18.57
C TYR A 10 -2.98 -49.42 -18.54
N GLU A 11 -2.88 -50.10 -19.69
CA GLU A 11 -2.14 -51.37 -19.76
C GLU A 11 -0.65 -51.21 -19.41
N VAL A 12 -0.03 -50.09 -19.79
CA VAL A 12 1.37 -49.78 -19.50
C VAL A 12 1.61 -49.50 -18.02
N ILE A 13 0.72 -48.78 -17.33
CA ILE A 13 0.90 -48.45 -15.91
C ILE A 13 0.53 -49.60 -14.98
N ILE A 14 -0.35 -50.51 -15.39
CA ILE A 14 -0.73 -51.69 -14.60
C ILE A 14 0.40 -52.73 -14.62
N LYS A 15 1.18 -52.77 -15.70
CA LYS A 15 2.36 -53.63 -15.83
C LYS A 15 3.56 -53.02 -15.11
N GLU A 16 3.82 -53.48 -13.89
CA GLU A 16 4.90 -52.98 -13.03
C GLU A 16 6.27 -53.05 -13.70
N ASP A 17 6.56 -54.10 -14.46
CA ASP A 17 7.82 -54.29 -15.19
C ASP A 17 8.08 -53.17 -16.21
N ILE A 18 7.06 -52.77 -16.97
CA ILE A 18 7.15 -51.70 -17.96
C ILE A 18 7.26 -50.34 -17.28
N PHE A 19 6.43 -50.08 -16.26
CA PHE A 19 6.47 -48.83 -15.52
C PHE A 19 7.84 -48.62 -14.84
N SER A 20 8.34 -49.64 -14.13
CA SER A 20 9.66 -49.62 -13.49
C SER A 20 10.78 -49.46 -14.52
N TYR A 21 10.68 -50.12 -15.69
CA TYR A 21 11.65 -49.91 -16.76
C TYR A 21 11.65 -48.44 -17.24
N CYS A 22 10.49 -47.86 -17.50
CA CYS A 22 10.37 -46.44 -17.88
C CYS A 22 11.00 -45.52 -16.83
N MET A 23 10.71 -45.73 -15.55
CA MET A 23 11.30 -44.95 -14.45
C MET A 23 12.81 -45.11 -14.36
N SER A 24 13.34 -46.32 -14.54
CA SER A 24 14.79 -46.58 -14.57
C SER A 24 15.50 -45.80 -15.68
N LYS A 25 14.80 -45.52 -16.77
CA LYS A 25 15.27 -44.71 -17.91
C LYS A 25 14.97 -43.22 -17.75
N LYS A 26 14.45 -42.78 -16.60
CA LYS A 26 14.00 -41.39 -16.35
C LYS A 26 12.92 -40.94 -17.34
N VAL A 27 12.10 -41.88 -17.79
CA VAL A 27 10.97 -41.63 -18.69
C VAL A 27 9.70 -41.76 -17.88
N ILE A 28 8.92 -40.68 -17.78
CA ILE A 28 7.58 -40.73 -17.19
C ILE A 28 6.59 -41.00 -18.32
N PRO A 29 5.92 -42.17 -18.35
CA PRO A 29 4.83 -42.41 -19.30
C PRO A 29 3.64 -41.55 -18.91
N VAL A 30 2.98 -40.94 -19.91
CA VAL A 30 1.79 -40.11 -19.70
C VAL A 30 0.77 -40.36 -20.80
N SER A 31 -0.51 -40.30 -20.44
CA SER A 31 -1.64 -40.28 -21.35
C SER A 31 -2.06 -38.84 -21.70
N PRO A 32 -3.00 -38.63 -22.65
CA PRO A 32 -3.60 -37.31 -22.85
C PRO A 32 -4.14 -36.70 -21.55
N ASN A 33 -4.84 -37.49 -20.73
CA ASN A 33 -5.43 -37.00 -19.47
C ASN A 33 -4.37 -36.64 -18.43
N THR A 34 -3.40 -37.53 -18.22
CA THR A 34 -2.35 -37.33 -17.21
C THR A 34 -1.44 -36.16 -17.60
N PHE A 35 -1.09 -36.06 -18.89
CA PHE A 35 -0.29 -34.95 -19.39
C PHE A 35 -1.03 -33.62 -19.27
N TYR A 36 -2.31 -33.59 -19.62
CA TYR A 36 -3.17 -32.41 -19.43
C TYR A 36 -3.24 -31.98 -17.97
N ALA A 37 -3.43 -32.91 -17.03
CA ALA A 37 -3.45 -32.62 -15.61
C ALA A 37 -2.14 -31.98 -15.12
N TYR A 38 -0.98 -32.50 -15.56
CA TYR A 38 0.32 -31.91 -15.22
C TYR A 38 0.48 -30.50 -15.78
N LEU A 39 0.07 -30.27 -17.04
CA LEU A 39 0.08 -28.92 -17.62
C LEU A 39 -0.81 -27.97 -16.84
N GLN A 40 -1.99 -28.41 -16.38
CA GLN A 40 -2.86 -27.58 -15.54
C GLN A 40 -2.19 -27.19 -14.22
N VAL A 41 -1.53 -28.12 -13.55
CA VAL A 41 -0.77 -27.84 -12.32
C VAL A 41 0.37 -26.85 -12.59
N ILE A 42 1.12 -27.03 -13.68
CA ILE A 42 2.19 -26.10 -14.07
C ILE A 42 1.62 -24.70 -14.35
N CYS A 43 0.54 -24.61 -15.14
CA CYS A 43 -0.15 -23.35 -15.43
C CYS A 43 -0.63 -22.66 -14.15
N LEU A 44 -1.18 -23.42 -13.19
CA LEU A 44 -1.59 -22.90 -11.89
C LEU A 44 -0.39 -22.37 -11.09
N GLY A 45 0.72 -23.12 -11.05
CA GLY A 45 1.96 -22.70 -10.40
C GLY A 45 2.52 -21.40 -11.00
N LEU A 46 2.57 -21.30 -12.33
CA LEU A 46 3.02 -20.09 -13.03
C LEU A 46 2.12 -18.88 -12.76
N LYS A 47 0.79 -19.07 -12.72
CA LYS A 47 -0.15 -18.01 -12.31
C LYS A 47 0.10 -17.59 -10.87
N GLY A 48 0.37 -18.54 -9.97
CA GLY A 48 0.74 -18.28 -8.59
C GLY A 48 1.98 -17.39 -8.46
N LEU A 49 3.04 -17.68 -9.22
CA LEU A 49 4.26 -16.86 -9.24
C LEU A 49 3.98 -15.42 -9.71
N LYS A 50 3.09 -15.23 -10.70
CA LYS A 50 2.73 -13.89 -11.14
C LYS A 50 1.94 -13.12 -10.09
N ILE A 51 1.04 -13.79 -9.37
CA ILE A 51 0.30 -13.21 -8.25
C ILE A 51 1.26 -12.79 -7.14
N GLU A 52 2.24 -13.64 -6.80
CA GLU A 52 3.27 -13.33 -5.79
C GLU A 52 4.08 -12.08 -6.16
N GLU A 53 4.53 -11.97 -7.41
CA GLU A 53 5.25 -10.79 -7.91
C GLU A 53 4.41 -9.52 -7.77
N ASN A 54 3.14 -9.57 -8.17
CA ASN A 54 2.22 -8.44 -8.02
C ASN A 54 2.01 -8.08 -6.54
N ALA A 55 1.85 -9.07 -5.66
CA ALA A 55 1.69 -8.86 -4.22
C ALA A 55 2.92 -8.19 -3.60
N LYS A 56 4.13 -8.59 -3.98
CA LYS A 56 5.38 -7.91 -3.58
C LYS A 56 5.38 -6.44 -4.04
N GLY A 57 4.92 -6.16 -5.25
CA GLY A 57 4.76 -4.81 -5.77
C GLY A 57 3.78 -3.97 -4.93
N ILE A 58 2.61 -4.53 -4.60
CA ILE A 58 1.60 -3.87 -3.75
C ILE A 58 2.19 -3.53 -2.37
N LEU A 59 2.85 -4.50 -1.71
CA LEU A 59 3.44 -4.29 -0.39
C LEU A 59 4.53 -3.21 -0.40
N LYS A 60 5.37 -3.18 -1.45
CA LYS A 60 6.38 -2.15 -1.65
C LYS A 60 5.75 -0.76 -1.83
N ASN A 61 4.67 -0.66 -2.59
CA ASN A 61 3.99 0.62 -2.78
C ASN A 61 3.30 1.10 -1.49
N LEU A 62 2.70 0.20 -0.73
CA LEU A 62 2.09 0.51 0.58
C LEU A 62 3.14 1.00 1.59
N SER A 63 4.33 0.40 1.61
CA SER A 63 5.39 0.86 2.51
C SER A 63 5.90 2.25 2.15
N MET A 64 6.07 2.55 0.85
CA MET A 64 6.41 3.90 0.40
C MET A 64 5.33 4.92 0.75
N LEU A 65 4.06 4.59 0.50
CA LEU A 65 2.93 5.46 0.81
C LEU A 65 2.86 5.76 2.32
N THR A 66 3.16 4.78 3.16
CA THR A 66 3.20 4.98 4.62
C THR A 66 4.27 6.00 5.02
N ILE A 67 5.45 5.95 4.39
CA ILE A 67 6.52 6.92 4.63
C ILE A 67 6.09 8.32 4.19
N GLU A 68 5.46 8.43 3.02
CA GLU A 68 4.98 9.71 2.49
C GLU A 68 3.90 10.33 3.40
N ILE A 69 2.94 9.52 3.87
CA ILE A 69 1.91 9.97 4.81
C ILE A 69 2.52 10.48 6.11
N ASN A 70 3.52 9.80 6.65
CA ASN A 70 4.18 10.23 7.88
C ASN A 70 4.90 11.58 7.70
N LYS A 71 5.61 11.78 6.59
CA LYS A 71 6.22 13.07 6.27
C LYS A 71 5.19 14.18 6.14
N PHE A 72 4.11 13.92 5.41
CA PHE A 72 3.01 14.88 5.29
C PHE A 72 2.41 15.23 6.66
N LYS A 73 2.24 14.24 7.54
CA LYS A 73 1.74 14.46 8.89
C LYS A 73 2.66 15.38 9.70
N GLU A 74 3.97 15.17 9.63
CA GLU A 74 4.95 16.05 10.29
C GLU A 74 4.82 17.50 9.80
N ASP A 75 4.75 17.71 8.49
CA ASP A 75 4.56 19.05 7.91
C ASP A 75 3.21 19.66 8.34
N PHE A 76 2.15 18.85 8.38
CA PHE A 76 0.82 19.28 8.78
C PHE A 76 0.75 19.67 10.27
N ASP A 77 1.43 18.93 11.14
CA ASP A 77 1.52 19.23 12.57
C ASP A 77 2.30 20.54 12.82
N VAL A 78 3.36 20.79 12.05
CA VAL A 78 4.10 22.07 12.07
C VAL A 78 3.20 23.22 11.62
N LEU A 79 2.46 23.05 10.52
CA LEU A 79 1.50 24.04 10.03
C LEU A 79 0.43 24.35 11.11
N GLY A 80 -0.12 23.32 11.75
CA GLY A 80 -1.07 23.49 12.85
C GLY A 80 -0.49 24.34 13.98
N SER A 81 0.77 24.10 14.35
CA SER A 81 1.48 24.90 15.37
C SER A 81 1.63 26.36 14.95
N HIS A 82 1.96 26.63 13.68
CA HIS A 82 2.03 27.99 13.16
C HIS A 82 0.68 28.70 13.17
N LEU A 83 -0.41 28.01 12.84
CA LEU A 83 -1.77 28.57 12.90
C LEU A 83 -2.16 28.96 14.33
N VAL A 84 -1.86 28.12 15.32
CA VAL A 84 -2.09 28.43 16.73
C VAL A 84 -1.29 29.66 17.15
N ASN A 85 -0.01 29.73 16.79
CA ASN A 85 0.82 30.88 17.10
C ASN A 85 0.32 32.18 16.45
N ALA A 86 -0.08 32.12 15.18
CA ALA A 86 -0.65 33.25 14.46
C ALA A 86 -1.96 33.72 15.11
N ARG A 87 -2.85 32.80 15.48
CA ARG A 87 -4.09 33.09 16.21
C ARG A 87 -3.79 33.80 17.54
N ASN A 88 -2.90 33.24 18.35
CA ASN A 88 -2.54 33.83 19.64
C ASN A 88 -2.00 35.26 19.46
N LYS A 89 -1.15 35.46 18.45
CA LYS A 89 -0.59 36.78 18.17
C LYS A 89 -1.65 37.79 17.73
N TYR A 90 -2.64 37.33 16.96
CA TYR A 90 -3.78 38.14 16.57
C TYR A 90 -4.61 38.56 17.79
N GLU A 91 -4.99 37.61 18.66
CA GLU A 91 -5.76 37.89 19.87
C GLU A 91 -5.03 38.87 20.80
N ASP A 92 -3.72 38.69 21.01
CA ASP A 92 -2.89 39.61 21.80
C ASP A 92 -2.82 41.02 21.19
N SER A 93 -2.71 41.10 19.87
CA SER A 93 -2.64 42.38 19.16
C SER A 93 -3.99 43.11 19.20
N SER A 94 -5.10 42.39 19.09
CA SER A 94 -6.45 42.95 19.27
C SER A 94 -6.62 43.55 20.66
N LYS A 95 -6.28 42.81 21.73
CA LYS A 95 -6.34 43.33 23.11
C LYS A 95 -5.44 44.54 23.35
N ARG A 96 -4.31 44.64 22.63
CA ARG A 96 -3.45 45.82 22.68
C ARG A 96 -4.07 47.00 21.96
N LEU A 97 -4.69 46.77 20.81
CA LEU A 97 -5.40 47.79 20.04
C LEU A 97 -6.56 48.38 20.84
N ASP A 98 -7.37 47.54 21.47
CA ASP A 98 -8.49 47.98 22.32
C ASP A 98 -7.99 48.91 23.44
N ARG A 99 -6.93 48.51 24.16
CA ARG A 99 -6.31 49.36 25.18
C ARG A 99 -5.73 50.67 24.64
N PHE A 100 -5.23 50.68 23.41
CA PHE A 100 -4.79 51.92 22.76
C PHE A 100 -5.96 52.83 22.43
N ALA A 101 -7.07 52.26 21.95
CA ALA A 101 -8.30 52.99 21.69
C ALA A 101 -8.85 53.61 22.98
N ASP A 102 -8.92 52.85 24.08
CA ASP A 102 -9.37 53.33 25.40
C ASP A 102 -8.49 54.46 25.97
N ARG A 103 -7.17 54.38 25.74
CA ARG A 103 -6.24 55.46 26.15
C ARG A 103 -6.42 56.70 25.28
N LEU A 104 -6.68 56.53 23.99
CA LEU A 104 -6.87 57.64 23.07
C LEU A 104 -8.15 58.42 23.43
N THR A 105 -9.24 57.72 23.71
CA THR A 105 -10.50 58.33 24.17
C THR A 105 -10.29 59.07 25.49
N GLY A 106 -9.64 58.45 26.48
CA GLY A 106 -9.34 59.12 27.75
C GLY A 106 -8.52 60.42 27.62
N ILE A 107 -7.56 60.48 26.69
CA ILE A 107 -6.79 61.71 26.42
C ILE A 107 -7.67 62.78 25.73
N GLN A 108 -8.54 62.39 24.82
CA GLN A 108 -9.47 63.31 24.15
C GLN A 108 -10.45 63.93 25.14
N ASP A 109 -11.00 63.13 26.06
CA ASP A 109 -11.91 63.61 27.10
C ASP A 109 -11.22 64.59 28.06
N THR A 110 -9.95 64.35 28.41
CA THR A 110 -9.17 65.24 29.28
C THR A 110 -8.91 66.61 28.63
N LYS A 111 -8.63 66.64 27.32
CA LYS A 111 -8.43 67.91 26.58
C LYS A 111 -9.69 68.76 26.46
N GLN A 112 -10.87 68.16 26.33
CA GLN A 112 -12.13 68.92 26.28
C GLN A 112 -12.47 69.60 27.61
N ILE A 113 -12.01 69.03 28.74
CA ILE A 113 -12.21 69.60 30.08
C ILE A 113 -11.26 70.79 30.33
N GLU A 114 -10.05 70.79 29.74
CA GLU A 114 -9.09 71.90 29.88
C GLU A 114 -9.39 73.10 28.97
N GLU A 115 -10.19 72.94 27.91
CA GLU A 115 -10.59 74.00 26.97
C GLU A 115 -11.97 74.63 27.26
N SER A 116 -12.65 74.20 28.34
CA SER A 116 -13.96 74.73 28.81
C SER A 116 -13.82 75.62 30.04
#